data_AF-A0A7V8FCE5-F1
#
_entry.id   AF-A0A7V8FCE5-F1
#
_cell.length_a   1.000
_cell.length_b   1.000
_cell.length_c   1.000
_cell.angle_alpha   90.00
_cell.angle_beta   90.00
_cell.angle_gamma   90.00
#
_symmetry.space_group_name_H-M   'P 1'
#
loop_
_entity.id
_entity.type
_entity.pdbx_description
1 polymer ?
#
loop_
_entity_poly.entity_id
_entity_poly.type
_entity_poly.pdbx_seq_one_letter_code
_entity_poly.pdbx_strand_id
1 'polypeptide(L)'
;MSDSSLIPVESVNGIELFTGAGNLDDLLARIRQETITIIPDVTTDKGRKEIASLAYKVARSKTVIDDAGKALVADWKAKSAEVDAARKKARDTLDALKGEIRQPLTDWEEEQERIAREAAEAEARARAEAEAARLAEIERREAEIREREAAIARAEAERIAAEKAEREARERVEREERIRQEAAERAKKEAEEAIARAEREAKEARERADRERADAVERERVAAERAEHARVEAIRAAEQRAADEAARAERERKAEADRIEAENARRAADREHRKAINNAALAALVEGGIDENVAKAVITLIASGSIPAVSINY
;
A
#
# COMPACT_ATOMS: atom_id res chain seq x y z
N MET A 1 -103.81 -49.48 -102.68
CA MET A 1 -103.30 -48.12 -102.45
C MET A 1 -102.94 -47.56 -103.80
N SER A 2 -103.73 -46.60 -104.30
CA SER A 2 -103.49 -45.99 -105.61
C SER A 2 -102.34 -44.99 -105.46
N ASP A 3 -101.29 -45.18 -106.27
CA ASP A 3 -100.02 -44.45 -106.18
C ASP A 3 -100.25 -42.94 -106.35
N SER A 4 -100.22 -42.22 -105.23
CA SER A 4 -100.65 -40.83 -105.07
C SER A 4 -99.48 -39.83 -105.10
N SER A 5 -98.27 -40.30 -105.41
CA SER A 5 -97.06 -39.51 -105.59
C SER A 5 -96.34 -39.92 -106.89
N LEU A 6 -95.46 -39.06 -107.42
CA LEU A 6 -94.59 -39.42 -108.55
C LEU A 6 -93.34 -40.19 -108.09
N ILE A 7 -93.15 -40.32 -106.78
CA ILE A 7 -92.10 -41.11 -106.17
C ILE A 7 -92.76 -42.01 -105.12
N PRO A 8 -92.46 -43.32 -105.07
CA PRO A 8 -92.96 -44.18 -104.01
C PRO A 8 -92.46 -43.69 -102.64
N VAL A 9 -93.39 -43.49 -101.71
CA VAL A 9 -93.11 -43.01 -100.33
C VAL A 9 -92.18 -43.97 -99.57
N GLU A 10 -92.14 -45.24 -99.98
CA GLU A 10 -91.40 -46.32 -99.33
C GLU A 10 -89.95 -46.49 -99.84
N SER A 11 -89.51 -45.73 -100.86
CA SER A 11 -88.22 -45.98 -101.55
C SER A 11 -87.21 -44.84 -101.53
N VAL A 12 -87.44 -43.76 -100.77
CA VAL A 12 -86.45 -42.67 -100.69
C VAL A 12 -85.43 -42.97 -99.59
N ASN A 13 -84.29 -43.54 -99.98
CA ASN A 13 -83.12 -43.61 -99.12
C ASN A 13 -82.55 -42.20 -98.94
N GLY A 14 -82.84 -41.56 -97.79
CA GLY A 14 -82.40 -40.20 -97.50
C GLY A 14 -80.88 -40.03 -97.60
N ILE A 15 -80.09 -41.03 -97.16
CA ILE A 15 -78.63 -40.99 -97.27
C ILE A 15 -78.24 -40.88 -98.74
N GLU A 16 -78.64 -41.86 -99.56
CA GLU A 16 -78.27 -41.88 -100.97
C GLU A 16 -78.77 -40.64 -101.73
N LEU A 17 -79.98 -40.16 -101.43
CA LEU A 17 -80.56 -39.00 -102.08
C LEU A 17 -79.80 -37.70 -101.77
N PHE A 18 -79.45 -37.47 -100.50
CA PHE A 18 -78.88 -36.20 -100.04
C PHE A 18 -77.36 -36.18 -99.95
N THR A 19 -76.69 -37.33 -99.91
CA THR A 19 -75.22 -37.42 -99.88
C THR A 19 -74.60 -37.86 -101.20
N GLY A 20 -75.38 -38.43 -102.11
CA GLY A 20 -74.91 -38.84 -103.44
C GLY A 20 -74.84 -37.66 -104.41
N ALA A 21 -73.71 -37.49 -105.08
CA ALA A 21 -73.52 -36.42 -106.05
C ALA A 21 -74.52 -36.55 -107.21
N GLY A 22 -75.33 -35.51 -107.44
CA GLY A 22 -76.31 -35.46 -108.54
C GLY A 22 -77.58 -36.28 -108.34
N ASN A 23 -77.69 -37.11 -107.29
CA ASN A 23 -78.86 -37.98 -107.08
C ASN A 23 -80.16 -37.19 -106.87
N LEU A 24 -80.10 -36.09 -106.11
CA LEU A 24 -81.25 -35.20 -105.93
C LEU A 24 -81.62 -34.52 -107.25
N ASP A 25 -80.62 -34.03 -108.00
CA ASP A 25 -80.84 -33.35 -109.27
C ASP A 25 -81.47 -34.29 -110.32
N ASP A 26 -80.98 -35.53 -110.40
CA ASP A 26 -81.52 -36.57 -111.26
C ASP A 26 -82.97 -36.92 -110.91
N LEU A 27 -83.27 -37.03 -109.61
CA LEU A 27 -84.63 -37.30 -109.14
C LEU A 27 -85.58 -36.14 -109.48
N LEU A 28 -85.16 -34.90 -109.23
CA LEU A 28 -85.94 -33.71 -109.58
C LEU A 28 -86.14 -33.59 -111.10
N ALA A 29 -85.13 -33.95 -111.90
CA ALA A 29 -85.23 -33.97 -113.36
C ALA A 29 -86.26 -35.01 -113.84
N ARG A 30 -86.30 -36.21 -113.24
CA ARG A 30 -87.30 -37.24 -113.54
C ARG A 30 -88.72 -36.79 -113.20
N ILE A 31 -88.95 -36.24 -112.01
CA ILE A 31 -90.25 -35.68 -111.61
C ILE A 31 -90.70 -34.62 -112.64
N ARG A 32 -89.78 -33.73 -113.03
CA ARG A 32 -90.06 -32.69 -114.03
C ARG A 32 -90.43 -33.30 -115.38
N GLN A 33 -89.67 -34.28 -115.87
CA GLN A 33 -89.93 -34.94 -117.15
C GLN A 33 -91.30 -35.64 -117.18
N GLU A 34 -91.67 -36.32 -116.09
CA GLU A 34 -92.97 -36.99 -115.97
C GLU A 34 -94.13 -35.99 -115.99
N THR A 35 -93.97 -34.82 -115.36
CA THR A 35 -95.02 -33.78 -115.33
C THR A 35 -95.22 -33.02 -116.65
N ILE A 36 -94.18 -32.88 -117.48
CA ILE A 36 -94.24 -32.13 -118.75
C ILE A 36 -94.72 -33.01 -119.92
N THR A 37 -94.51 -34.32 -119.83
CA THR A 37 -94.90 -35.28 -120.88
C THR A 37 -96.42 -35.39 -121.03
N ILE A 38 -97.16 -35.09 -119.96
CA ILE A 38 -98.62 -35.04 -119.97
C ILE A 38 -99.02 -33.59 -120.26
N ILE A 39 -99.66 -33.33 -121.39
CA ILE A 39 -100.24 -32.01 -121.73
C ILE A 39 -101.77 -32.14 -121.70
N PRO A 40 -102.43 -32.02 -120.53
CA PRO A 40 -103.89 -32.11 -120.46
C PRO A 40 -104.54 -30.90 -121.11
N ASP A 41 -105.66 -31.12 -121.80
CA ASP A 41 -106.46 -30.03 -122.38
C ASP A 41 -107.20 -29.24 -121.30
N VAL A 42 -106.70 -28.04 -121.00
CA VAL A 42 -107.25 -27.10 -120.00
C VAL A 42 -108.67 -26.63 -120.32
N THR A 43 -109.11 -26.74 -121.58
CA THR A 43 -110.46 -26.33 -121.98
C THR A 43 -111.51 -27.32 -121.48
N THR A 44 -111.12 -28.58 -121.22
CA THR A 44 -112.00 -29.63 -120.69
C THR A 44 -111.97 -29.72 -119.15
N ASP A 45 -113.09 -30.09 -118.54
CA ASP A 45 -113.16 -30.35 -117.08
C ASP A 45 -112.22 -31.49 -116.66
N LYS A 46 -112.12 -32.53 -117.49
CA LYS A 46 -111.22 -33.67 -117.28
C LYS A 46 -109.75 -33.24 -117.26
N GLY A 47 -109.32 -32.43 -118.22
CA GLY A 47 -107.94 -31.96 -118.29
C GLY A 47 -107.56 -31.04 -117.12
N ARG A 48 -108.46 -30.16 -116.67
CA ARG A 48 -108.21 -29.35 -115.45
C ARG A 48 -108.06 -30.19 -114.18
N LYS A 49 -108.88 -31.25 -114.02
CA LYS A 49 -108.76 -32.20 -112.90
C LYS A 49 -107.45 -32.99 -112.95
N GLU A 50 -106.99 -33.35 -114.15
CA GLU A 50 -105.71 -34.02 -114.35
C GLU A 50 -104.52 -33.13 -113.99
N ILE A 51 -104.53 -31.85 -114.39
CA ILE A 51 -103.53 -30.85 -113.98
C ILE A 51 -103.49 -30.72 -112.45
N ALA A 52 -104.64 -30.60 -111.79
CA ALA A 52 -104.73 -30.51 -110.34
C ALA A 52 -104.16 -31.76 -109.64
N SER A 53 -104.42 -32.95 -110.21
CA SER A 53 -103.89 -34.22 -109.71
C SER A 53 -102.35 -34.28 -109.84
N LEU A 54 -101.78 -33.87 -110.97
CA LEU A 54 -100.33 -33.81 -111.16
C LEU A 54 -99.66 -32.84 -110.18
N ALA A 55 -100.23 -31.65 -110.01
CA ALA A 55 -99.73 -30.68 -109.03
C ALA A 55 -99.77 -31.24 -107.60
N TYR A 56 -100.83 -31.97 -107.23
CA TYR A 56 -100.93 -32.63 -105.93
C TYR A 56 -99.84 -33.71 -105.76
N LYS A 57 -99.57 -34.52 -106.79
CA LYS A 57 -98.49 -35.53 -106.73
C LYS A 57 -97.11 -34.88 -106.56
N VAL A 58 -96.82 -33.77 -107.24
CA VAL A 58 -95.57 -33.01 -107.04
C VAL A 58 -95.46 -32.47 -105.62
N ALA A 59 -96.54 -31.91 -105.08
CA ALA A 59 -96.57 -31.42 -103.70
C ALA A 59 -96.30 -32.54 -102.68
N ARG A 60 -96.85 -33.75 -102.91
CA ARG A 60 -96.57 -34.94 -102.09
C ARG A 60 -95.11 -35.39 -102.21
N SER A 61 -94.57 -35.46 -103.43
CA SER A 61 -93.15 -35.80 -103.65
C SER A 61 -92.20 -34.83 -102.93
N LYS A 62 -92.50 -33.52 -102.92
CA LYS A 62 -91.74 -32.52 -102.15
C LYS A 62 -91.75 -32.82 -100.65
N THR A 63 -92.92 -33.10 -100.08
CA THR A 63 -93.04 -33.43 -98.65
C THR A 63 -92.25 -34.68 -98.30
N VAL A 64 -92.32 -35.72 -99.13
CA VAL A 64 -91.55 -36.97 -98.92
C VAL A 64 -90.04 -36.71 -98.92
N ILE A 65 -89.55 -35.90 -99.87
CA ILE A 65 -88.13 -35.54 -99.95
C ILE A 65 -87.71 -34.74 -98.69
N ASP A 66 -88.49 -33.72 -98.30
CA ASP A 66 -88.19 -32.89 -97.11
C ASP A 66 -88.20 -33.72 -95.81
N ASP A 67 -89.20 -34.60 -95.64
CA ASP A 67 -89.31 -35.47 -94.47
C ASP A 67 -88.14 -36.47 -94.40
N ALA A 68 -87.69 -37.01 -95.55
CA ALA A 68 -86.51 -37.87 -95.62
C ALA A 68 -85.21 -37.13 -95.22
N GLY A 69 -85.06 -35.87 -95.63
CA GLY A 69 -83.93 -35.03 -95.24
C GLY A 69 -83.93 -34.68 -93.75
N LYS A 70 -85.11 -34.37 -93.19
CA LYS A 70 -85.28 -34.13 -91.76
C LYS A 70 -84.97 -35.37 -90.93
N ALA A 71 -85.46 -36.54 -91.33
CA ALA A 71 -85.17 -37.81 -90.67
C ALA A 71 -83.65 -38.11 -90.68
N LEU A 72 -82.99 -37.91 -91.83
CA LEU A 72 -81.55 -38.10 -91.95
C LEU A 72 -80.74 -37.18 -91.01
N VAL A 73 -81.09 -35.89 -90.96
CA VAL A 73 -80.42 -34.93 -90.07
C VAL A 73 -80.68 -35.27 -88.60
N ALA A 74 -81.88 -35.72 -88.26
CA ALA A 74 -82.20 -36.19 -86.90
C ALA A 74 -81.33 -37.40 -86.51
N ASP A 75 -81.22 -38.39 -87.39
CA ASP A 75 -80.38 -39.57 -87.18
C ASP A 75 -78.90 -39.21 -87.04
N TRP A 76 -78.38 -38.29 -87.86
CA TRP A 76 -76.99 -37.82 -87.74
C TRP A 76 -76.74 -37.10 -86.42
N LYS A 77 -77.67 -36.25 -85.97
CA LYS A 77 -77.55 -35.57 -84.68
C LYS A 77 -77.62 -36.56 -83.52
N ALA A 78 -78.45 -37.59 -83.60
CA ALA A 78 -78.50 -38.66 -82.61
C ALA A 78 -77.17 -39.41 -82.54
N LYS A 79 -76.64 -39.85 -83.69
CA LYS A 79 -75.34 -40.52 -83.77
C LYS A 79 -74.18 -39.65 -83.27
N SER A 80 -74.17 -38.35 -83.62
CA SER A 80 -73.13 -37.44 -83.12
C SER A 80 -73.21 -37.26 -81.61
N ALA A 81 -74.42 -37.14 -81.06
CA ALA A 81 -74.64 -37.02 -79.62
C ALA A 81 -74.18 -38.29 -78.86
N GLU A 82 -74.45 -39.48 -79.42
CA GLU A 82 -73.95 -40.75 -78.87
C GLU A 82 -72.41 -40.80 -78.86
N VAL A 83 -71.77 -40.39 -79.95
CA VAL A 83 -70.30 -40.33 -80.04
C VAL A 83 -69.72 -39.34 -79.04
N ASP A 84 -70.31 -38.15 -78.90
CA ASP A 84 -69.86 -37.16 -77.92
C ASP A 84 -70.03 -37.65 -76.47
N ALA A 85 -71.14 -38.31 -76.16
CA ALA A 85 -71.37 -38.93 -74.86
C ALA A 85 -70.35 -40.05 -74.57
N ALA A 86 -70.07 -40.93 -75.55
CA ALA A 86 -69.07 -41.98 -75.42
C ALA A 86 -67.66 -41.40 -75.24
N ARG A 87 -67.30 -40.36 -76.00
CA ARG A 87 -66.01 -39.67 -75.89
C ARG A 87 -65.84 -39.00 -74.53
N LYS A 88 -66.92 -38.43 -73.98
CA LYS A 88 -66.92 -37.90 -72.61
C LYS A 88 -66.71 -39.00 -71.58
N LYS A 89 -67.50 -40.07 -71.65
CA LYS A 89 -67.38 -41.22 -70.75
C LYS A 89 -65.96 -41.80 -70.77
N ALA A 90 -65.36 -41.95 -71.95
CA ALA A 90 -63.99 -42.44 -72.10
C ALA A 90 -62.99 -41.54 -71.37
N ARG A 91 -63.05 -40.22 -71.59
CA ARG A 91 -62.15 -39.26 -70.92
C ARG A 91 -62.30 -39.32 -69.41
N ASP A 92 -63.53 -39.19 -68.91
CA ASP A 92 -63.79 -39.11 -67.48
C ASP A 92 -63.37 -40.41 -66.77
N THR A 93 -63.59 -41.57 -67.42
CA THR A 93 -63.15 -42.88 -66.88
C THR A 93 -61.62 -43.00 -66.85
N LEU A 94 -60.94 -42.58 -67.92
CA LEU A 94 -59.48 -42.69 -68.00
C LEU A 94 -58.78 -41.68 -67.07
N ASP A 95 -59.33 -40.49 -66.88
CA ASP A 95 -58.83 -39.50 -65.92
C ASP A 95 -58.98 -40.01 -64.48
N ALA A 96 -60.12 -40.62 -64.15
CA ALA A 96 -60.33 -41.26 -62.85
C ALA A 96 -59.33 -42.39 -62.61
N LEU A 97 -59.18 -43.31 -63.58
CA LEU A 97 -58.23 -44.43 -63.49
C LEU A 97 -56.78 -43.94 -63.37
N LYS A 98 -56.40 -42.87 -64.07
CA LYS A 98 -55.07 -42.24 -63.91
C LYS A 98 -54.86 -41.74 -62.47
N GLY A 99 -55.88 -41.10 -61.89
CA GLY A 99 -55.87 -40.67 -60.49
C GLY A 99 -55.66 -41.84 -59.54
N GLU A 100 -56.47 -42.89 -59.67
CA GLU A 100 -56.39 -44.11 -58.85
C GLU A 100 -55.01 -44.80 -58.95
N ILE A 101 -54.46 -44.91 -60.17
CA ILE A 101 -53.12 -45.50 -60.37
C ILE A 101 -52.02 -44.63 -59.76
N ARG A 102 -52.17 -43.30 -59.79
CA ARG A 102 -51.17 -42.37 -59.24
C ARG A 102 -51.25 -42.24 -57.73
N GLN A 103 -52.42 -42.47 -57.13
CA GLN A 103 -52.68 -42.25 -55.71
C GLN A 103 -51.67 -42.97 -54.78
N PRO A 104 -51.34 -44.27 -54.96
CA PRO A 104 -50.37 -44.92 -54.07
C PRO A 104 -48.98 -44.29 -54.10
N LEU A 105 -48.56 -43.75 -55.25
CA LEU A 105 -47.29 -43.04 -55.35
C LEU A 105 -47.36 -41.68 -54.66
N THR A 106 -48.49 -40.97 -54.76
CA THR A 106 -48.71 -39.70 -54.06
C THR A 106 -48.69 -39.91 -52.55
N ASP A 107 -49.41 -40.91 -52.04
CA ASP A 107 -49.43 -41.24 -50.61
C ASP A 107 -48.03 -41.61 -50.10
N TRP A 108 -47.25 -42.35 -50.90
CA TRP A 108 -45.88 -42.68 -50.55
C TRP A 108 -44.96 -41.46 -50.55
N GLU A 109 -45.08 -40.56 -51.52
CA GLU A 109 -44.30 -39.30 -51.59
C GLU A 109 -44.58 -38.41 -50.37
N GLU A 110 -45.85 -38.24 -49.99
CA GLU A 110 -46.25 -37.47 -48.80
C GLU A 110 -45.72 -38.11 -47.50
N GLU A 111 -45.78 -39.44 -47.40
CA GLU A 111 -45.25 -40.17 -46.25
C GLU A 111 -43.72 -40.07 -46.17
N GLN A 112 -43.00 -40.12 -47.29
CA GLN A 112 -41.55 -39.90 -47.31
C GLN A 112 -41.19 -38.47 -46.88
N GLU A 113 -41.95 -37.47 -47.32
CA GLU A 113 -41.76 -36.09 -46.89
C GLU A 113 -42.00 -35.94 -45.37
N ARG A 114 -43.03 -36.60 -44.83
CA ARG A 114 -43.30 -36.63 -43.39
C ARG A 114 -42.14 -37.27 -42.61
N ILE A 115 -41.66 -38.44 -43.04
CA ILE A 115 -40.53 -39.15 -42.43
C ILE A 115 -39.27 -38.28 -42.48
N ALA A 116 -38.98 -37.65 -43.62
CA ALA A 116 -37.82 -36.77 -43.78
C ALA A 116 -37.89 -35.56 -42.85
N ARG A 117 -39.07 -34.93 -42.72
CA ARG A 117 -39.28 -33.82 -41.78
C ARG A 117 -39.08 -34.27 -40.33
N GLU A 118 -39.67 -35.39 -39.93
CA GLU A 118 -39.55 -35.92 -38.58
C GLU A 118 -38.10 -36.32 -38.25
N ALA A 119 -37.38 -36.91 -39.20
CA ALA A 119 -35.97 -37.24 -39.05
C ALA A 119 -35.12 -35.97 -38.90
N ALA A 120 -35.36 -34.94 -39.70
CA ALA A 120 -34.66 -33.66 -39.59
C ALA A 120 -34.93 -32.96 -38.24
N GLU A 121 -36.17 -32.99 -37.75
CA GLU A 121 -36.51 -32.46 -36.43
C GLU A 121 -35.87 -33.27 -35.30
N ALA A 122 -35.86 -34.60 -35.40
CA ALA A 122 -35.20 -35.47 -34.42
C ALA A 122 -33.68 -35.23 -34.38
N GLU A 123 -33.04 -35.09 -35.54
CA GLU A 123 -31.62 -34.75 -35.62
C GLU A 123 -31.33 -33.37 -35.02
N ALA A 124 -32.16 -32.36 -35.33
CA ALA A 124 -32.03 -31.03 -34.75
C ALA A 124 -32.17 -31.05 -33.22
N ARG A 125 -33.14 -31.80 -32.68
CA ARG A 125 -33.30 -32.00 -31.23
C ARG A 125 -32.07 -32.67 -30.62
N ALA A 126 -31.59 -33.76 -31.20
CA ALA A 126 -30.41 -34.47 -30.71
C ALA A 126 -29.15 -33.58 -30.71
N ARG A 127 -28.96 -32.76 -31.76
CA ARG A 127 -27.86 -31.78 -31.82
C ARG A 127 -27.97 -30.72 -30.72
N ALA A 128 -29.17 -30.16 -30.52
CA ALA A 128 -29.39 -29.17 -29.47
C ALA A 128 -29.17 -29.74 -28.05
N GLU A 129 -29.63 -30.97 -27.79
CA GLU A 129 -29.41 -31.67 -26.53
C GLU A 129 -27.92 -31.95 -26.27
N ALA A 130 -27.19 -32.40 -27.30
CA ALA A 130 -25.75 -32.65 -27.20
C ALA A 130 -24.96 -31.35 -26.93
N GLU A 131 -25.35 -30.25 -27.57
CA GLU A 131 -24.74 -28.93 -27.33
C GLU A 131 -25.04 -28.43 -25.92
N ALA A 132 -26.29 -28.53 -25.46
CA ALA A 132 -26.68 -28.16 -24.11
C ALA A 132 -25.92 -28.98 -23.04
N ALA A 133 -25.78 -30.29 -23.24
CA ALA A 133 -25.01 -31.15 -22.36
C ALA A 133 -23.52 -30.76 -22.33
N ARG A 134 -22.94 -30.41 -23.49
CA ARG A 134 -21.56 -29.92 -23.58
C ARG A 134 -21.37 -28.60 -22.84
N LEU A 135 -22.30 -27.65 -22.96
CA LEU A 135 -22.23 -26.38 -22.25
C LEU A 135 -22.37 -26.56 -20.74
N ALA A 136 -23.30 -27.41 -20.29
CA ALA A 136 -23.46 -27.73 -18.87
C ALA A 136 -22.21 -28.41 -18.28
N GLU A 137 -21.54 -29.27 -19.04
CA GLU A 137 -20.25 -29.87 -18.65
C GLU A 137 -19.16 -28.81 -18.48
N ILE A 138 -19.06 -27.86 -19.42
CA ILE A 138 -18.09 -26.76 -19.34
C ILE A 138 -18.36 -25.91 -18.12
N GLU A 139 -19.61 -25.48 -17.89
CA GLU A 139 -19.99 -24.67 -16.74
C GLU A 139 -19.67 -25.38 -15.42
N ARG A 140 -19.93 -26.69 -15.32
CA ARG A 140 -19.57 -27.48 -14.14
C ARG A 140 -18.06 -27.48 -13.90
N ARG A 141 -17.24 -27.68 -14.95
CA ARG A 141 -15.78 -27.66 -14.84
C ARG A 141 -15.25 -26.27 -14.45
N GLU A 142 -15.82 -25.21 -15.01
CA GLU A 142 -15.47 -23.83 -14.64
C GLU A 142 -15.84 -23.51 -13.20
N ALA A 143 -16.98 -23.98 -12.71
CA ALA A 143 -17.36 -23.86 -11.30
C ALA A 143 -16.37 -24.61 -10.39
N GLU A 144 -15.99 -25.84 -10.74
CA GLU A 144 -15.00 -26.62 -10.01
C GLU A 144 -13.61 -25.93 -9.99
N ILE A 145 -13.17 -25.40 -11.11
CA ILE A 145 -11.91 -24.63 -11.20
C ILE A 145 -11.98 -23.40 -10.29
N ARG A 146 -13.06 -22.61 -10.35
CA ARG A 146 -13.23 -21.43 -9.49
C ARG A 146 -13.24 -21.79 -8.01
N GLU A 147 -13.87 -22.89 -7.62
CA GLU A 147 -13.87 -23.37 -6.23
C GLU A 147 -12.46 -23.76 -5.79
N ARG A 148 -11.72 -24.50 -6.62
CA ARG A 148 -10.33 -24.88 -6.35
C ARG A 148 -9.42 -23.65 -6.24
N GLU A 149 -9.54 -22.69 -7.14
CA GLU A 149 -8.77 -21.44 -7.10
C GLU A 149 -9.08 -20.63 -5.84
N ALA A 150 -10.36 -20.53 -5.46
CA ALA A 150 -10.76 -19.88 -4.22
C ALA A 150 -10.21 -20.59 -2.97
N ALA A 151 -10.20 -21.93 -2.96
CA ALA A 151 -9.61 -22.71 -1.87
C ALA A 151 -8.10 -22.50 -1.77
N ILE A 152 -7.37 -22.51 -2.90
CA ILE A 152 -5.93 -22.23 -2.95
C ILE A 152 -5.65 -20.81 -2.42
N ALA A 153 -6.40 -19.80 -2.90
CA ALA A 153 -6.23 -18.41 -2.46
C ALA A 153 -6.49 -18.25 -0.95
N ARG A 154 -7.49 -18.94 -0.39
CA ARG A 154 -7.76 -18.95 1.06
C ARG A 154 -6.61 -19.59 1.83
N ALA A 155 -6.13 -20.75 1.40
CA ALA A 155 -5.01 -21.43 2.04
C ALA A 155 -3.72 -20.61 2.00
N GLU A 156 -3.45 -19.92 0.89
CA GLU A 156 -2.30 -19.02 0.76
C GLU A 156 -2.44 -17.79 1.67
N ALA A 157 -3.62 -17.16 1.71
CA ALA A 157 -3.88 -16.05 2.62
C ALA A 157 -3.70 -16.46 4.09
N GLU A 158 -4.17 -17.65 4.47
CA GLU A 158 -3.99 -18.20 5.82
C GLU A 158 -2.51 -18.46 6.13
N ARG A 159 -1.75 -19.04 5.19
CA ARG A 159 -0.30 -19.24 5.34
C ARG A 159 0.43 -17.91 5.53
N ILE A 160 0.14 -16.91 4.70
CA ILE A 160 0.75 -15.57 4.80
C ILE A 160 0.39 -14.92 6.15
N ALA A 161 -0.87 -15.03 6.58
CA ALA A 161 -1.30 -14.51 7.88
C ALA A 161 -0.59 -15.22 9.05
N ALA A 162 -0.44 -16.54 8.98
CA ALA A 162 0.28 -17.33 9.97
C ALA A 162 1.77 -16.96 10.02
N GLU A 163 2.44 -16.85 8.87
CA GLU A 163 3.85 -16.43 8.80
C GLU A 163 4.05 -15.02 9.37
N LYS A 164 3.14 -14.09 9.05
CA LYS A 164 3.16 -12.73 9.62
C LYS A 164 2.97 -12.75 11.13
N ALA A 165 2.00 -13.53 11.63
CA ALA A 165 1.74 -13.66 13.06
C ALA A 165 2.95 -14.28 13.80
N GLU A 166 3.61 -15.27 13.19
CA GLU A 166 4.82 -15.88 13.72
C GLU A 166 5.99 -14.88 13.75
N ARG A 167 6.21 -14.13 12.66
CA ARG A 167 7.24 -13.07 12.63
C ARG A 167 6.99 -12.02 13.71
N GLU A 168 5.76 -11.53 13.83
CA GLU A 168 5.41 -10.56 14.86
C GLU A 168 5.59 -11.13 16.27
N ALA A 169 5.31 -12.43 16.48
CA ALA A 169 5.55 -13.10 17.76
C ALA A 169 7.04 -13.20 18.07
N ARG A 170 7.88 -13.61 17.10
CA ARG A 170 9.33 -13.64 17.23
C ARG A 170 9.90 -12.27 17.56
N GLU A 171 9.47 -11.23 16.84
CA GLU A 171 9.90 -9.87 17.13
C GLU A 171 9.46 -9.37 18.52
N ARG A 172 8.28 -9.78 19.01
CA ARG A 172 7.85 -9.46 20.38
C ARG A 172 8.77 -10.12 21.41
N VAL A 173 9.05 -11.42 21.25
CA VAL A 173 9.96 -12.15 22.14
C VAL A 173 11.36 -11.54 22.12
N GLU A 174 11.92 -11.25 20.94
CA GLU A 174 13.23 -10.58 20.80
C GLU A 174 13.24 -9.18 21.44
N ARG A 175 12.16 -8.41 21.29
CA ARG A 175 12.02 -7.10 21.96
C ARG A 175 12.00 -7.25 23.48
N GLU A 176 11.22 -8.19 24.00
CA GLU A 176 11.13 -8.47 25.44
C GLU A 176 12.48 -8.95 26.00
N GLU A 177 13.17 -9.85 25.29
CA GLU A 177 14.52 -10.28 25.66
C GLU A 177 15.52 -9.12 25.64
N ARG A 178 15.51 -8.28 24.61
CA ARG A 178 16.38 -7.09 24.56
C ARG A 178 16.10 -6.14 25.73
N ILE A 179 14.84 -5.85 26.02
CA ILE A 179 14.46 -5.02 27.18
C ILE A 179 14.97 -5.66 28.48
N ARG A 180 14.83 -6.98 28.63
CA ARG A 180 15.33 -7.72 29.81
C ARG A 180 16.85 -7.65 29.92
N GLN A 181 17.58 -7.81 28.82
CA GLN A 181 19.03 -7.70 28.77
C GLN A 181 19.49 -6.27 29.07
N GLU A 182 18.87 -5.26 28.46
CA GLU A 182 19.18 -3.85 28.73
C GLU A 182 18.88 -3.46 30.19
N ALA A 183 17.80 -3.98 30.78
CA ALA A 183 17.47 -3.77 32.18
C ALA A 183 18.50 -4.46 33.09
N ALA A 184 18.93 -5.68 32.77
CA ALA A 184 19.97 -6.39 33.51
C ALA A 184 21.34 -5.70 33.39
N GLU A 185 21.69 -5.19 32.20
CA GLU A 185 22.93 -4.45 31.97
C GLU A 185 22.91 -3.10 32.70
N ARG A 186 21.78 -2.38 32.66
CA ARG A 186 21.60 -1.15 33.46
C ARG A 186 21.71 -1.42 34.94
N ALA A 187 21.04 -2.44 35.46
CA ALA A 187 21.14 -2.83 36.88
C ALA A 187 22.59 -3.19 37.27
N LYS A 188 23.32 -3.88 36.38
CA LYS A 188 24.73 -4.19 36.60
C LYS A 188 25.61 -2.94 36.60
N LYS A 189 25.45 -2.04 35.62
CA LYS A 189 26.18 -0.76 35.57
C LYS A 189 25.86 0.12 36.77
N GLU A 190 24.59 0.23 37.16
CA GLU A 190 24.19 0.98 38.35
C GLU A 190 24.79 0.40 39.63
N ALA A 191 24.85 -0.93 39.75
CA ALA A 191 25.51 -1.62 40.86
C ALA A 191 27.03 -1.38 40.86
N GLU A 192 27.70 -1.53 39.72
CA GLU A 192 29.14 -1.26 39.57
C GLU A 192 29.46 0.22 39.86
N GLU A 193 28.65 1.15 39.38
CA GLU A 193 28.80 2.57 39.69
C GLU A 193 28.53 2.89 41.16
N ALA A 194 27.55 2.23 41.79
CA ALA A 194 27.28 2.38 43.22
C ALA A 194 28.45 1.87 44.07
N ILE A 195 29.02 0.72 43.70
CA ILE A 195 30.24 0.18 44.33
C ILE A 195 31.41 1.15 44.12
N ALA A 196 31.64 1.63 42.90
CA ALA A 196 32.72 2.58 42.60
C ALA A 196 32.51 3.95 43.28
N ARG A 197 31.27 4.40 43.47
CA ARG A 197 30.95 5.60 44.28
C ARG A 197 31.26 5.34 45.75
N ALA A 198 30.81 4.22 46.32
CA ALA A 198 31.09 3.85 47.70
C ALA A 198 32.60 3.68 47.97
N GLU A 199 33.36 3.10 47.04
CA GLU A 199 34.82 2.99 47.14
C GLU A 199 35.52 4.35 47.07
N ARG A 200 35.07 5.25 46.18
CA ARG A 200 35.59 6.63 46.13
C ARG A 200 35.28 7.39 47.41
N GLU A 201 34.05 7.33 47.90
CA GLU A 201 33.65 7.96 49.16
C GLU A 201 34.41 7.40 50.35
N ALA A 202 34.61 6.07 50.41
CA ALA A 202 35.40 5.43 51.45
C ALA A 202 36.89 5.80 51.37
N LYS A 203 37.45 5.90 50.15
CA LYS A 203 38.84 6.35 49.94
C LYS A 203 39.00 7.81 50.35
N GLU A 204 38.11 8.69 49.92
CA GLU A 204 38.13 10.10 50.31
C GLU A 204 37.93 10.28 51.81
N ALA A 205 37.07 9.48 52.45
CA ALA A 205 36.90 9.51 53.90
C ALA A 205 38.18 9.05 54.63
N ARG A 206 38.86 8.02 54.13
CA ARG A 206 40.17 7.60 54.65
C ARG A 206 41.23 8.68 54.45
N GLU A 207 41.32 9.27 53.26
CA GLU A 207 42.27 10.36 52.98
C GLU A 207 41.98 11.63 53.79
N ARG A 208 40.71 11.93 54.10
CA ARG A 208 40.35 13.01 55.03
C ARG A 208 40.76 12.67 56.46
N ALA A 209 40.47 11.45 56.93
CA ALA A 209 40.86 11.00 58.26
C ALA A 209 42.38 10.94 58.43
N ASP A 210 43.12 10.51 57.41
CA ASP A 210 44.58 10.47 57.42
C ASP A 210 45.18 11.88 57.37
N ARG A 211 44.58 12.81 56.60
CA ARG A 211 44.96 14.23 56.62
C ARG A 211 44.67 14.88 57.98
N GLU A 212 43.52 14.63 58.57
CA GLU A 212 43.17 15.14 59.91
C GLU A 212 44.12 14.59 60.97
N ARG A 213 44.53 13.31 60.89
CA ARG A 213 45.56 12.73 61.77
C ARG A 213 46.93 13.35 61.52
N ALA A 214 47.33 13.51 60.28
CA ALA A 214 48.60 14.15 59.93
C ALA A 214 48.65 15.61 60.39
N ASP A 215 47.56 16.37 60.19
CA ASP A 215 47.41 17.74 60.66
C ASP A 215 47.38 17.81 62.19
N ALA A 216 46.79 16.83 62.88
CA ALA A 216 46.82 16.76 64.34
C ALA A 216 48.23 16.49 64.87
N VAL A 217 48.95 15.54 64.26
CA VAL A 217 50.35 15.24 64.59
C VAL A 217 51.25 16.43 64.31
N GLU A 218 51.06 17.13 63.18
CA GLU A 218 51.86 18.31 62.84
C GLU A 218 51.52 19.50 63.75
N ARG A 219 50.25 19.68 64.14
CA ARG A 219 49.86 20.68 65.15
C ARG A 219 50.49 20.38 66.50
N GLU A 220 50.55 19.12 66.90
CA GLU A 220 51.20 18.70 68.13
C GLU A 220 52.73 18.91 68.06
N ARG A 221 53.36 18.58 66.93
CA ARG A 221 54.78 18.84 66.68
C ARG A 221 55.10 20.34 66.71
N VAL A 222 54.32 21.17 66.01
CA VAL A 222 54.49 22.63 66.00
C VAL A 222 54.21 23.25 67.37
N ALA A 223 53.25 22.72 68.13
CA ALA A 223 52.99 23.15 69.50
C ALA A 223 54.15 22.77 70.44
N ALA A 224 54.70 21.56 70.31
CA ALA A 224 55.87 21.11 71.06
C ALA A 224 57.12 21.93 70.70
N GLU A 225 57.36 22.18 69.42
CA GLU A 225 58.48 22.97 68.91
C GLU A 225 58.36 24.44 69.35
N ARG A 226 57.15 25.02 69.36
CA ARG A 226 56.90 26.36 69.94
C ARG A 226 57.10 26.38 71.45
N ALA A 227 56.69 25.34 72.17
CA ALA A 227 56.89 25.24 73.61
C ALA A 227 58.38 25.08 73.96
N GLU A 228 59.13 24.33 73.16
CA GLU A 228 60.57 24.19 73.29
C GLU A 228 61.29 25.49 72.95
N HIS A 229 60.96 26.13 71.82
CA HIS A 229 61.50 27.43 71.44
C HIS A 229 61.17 28.51 72.48
N ALA A 230 59.97 28.52 73.05
CA ALA A 230 59.60 29.42 74.14
C ALA A 230 60.39 29.13 75.44
N ARG A 231 60.70 27.87 75.75
CA ARG A 231 61.58 27.51 76.88
C ARG A 231 63.01 27.97 76.64
N VAL A 232 63.56 27.75 75.45
CA VAL A 232 64.92 28.16 75.09
C VAL A 232 65.05 29.69 75.08
N GLU A 233 64.06 30.40 74.54
CA GLU A 233 63.99 31.86 74.59
C GLU A 233 63.85 32.38 76.03
N ALA A 234 63.05 31.73 76.89
CA ALA A 234 62.93 32.10 78.29
C ALA A 234 64.24 31.90 79.07
N ILE A 235 64.99 30.83 78.77
CA ILE A 235 66.32 30.57 79.36
C ILE A 235 67.32 31.62 78.86
N ARG A 236 67.40 31.87 77.55
CA ARG A 236 68.29 32.91 77.00
C ARG A 236 67.94 34.30 77.52
N ALA A 237 66.67 34.65 77.62
CA ALA A 237 66.24 35.93 78.18
C ALA A 237 66.49 36.05 79.69
N ALA A 238 66.59 34.95 80.43
CA ALA A 238 67.03 34.94 81.83
C ALA A 238 68.56 35.09 81.94
N GLU A 239 69.33 34.40 81.10
CA GLU A 239 70.79 34.52 81.03
C GLU A 239 71.24 35.91 80.58
N GLN A 240 70.57 36.51 79.60
CA GLN A 240 70.89 37.86 79.11
C GLN A 240 70.56 38.93 80.16
N ARG A 241 69.45 38.78 80.90
CA ARG A 241 69.13 39.65 82.03
C ARG A 241 70.16 39.52 83.16
N ALA A 242 70.60 38.31 83.49
CA ALA A 242 71.65 38.09 84.49
C ALA A 242 73.02 38.64 84.05
N ALA A 243 73.37 38.53 82.75
CA ALA A 243 74.59 39.09 82.19
C ALA A 243 74.60 40.63 82.16
N ASP A 244 73.47 41.25 81.78
CA ASP A 244 73.34 42.71 81.77
C ASP A 244 73.35 43.32 83.19
N GLU A 245 72.79 42.61 84.17
CA GLU A 245 72.79 43.02 85.58
C GLU A 245 74.18 42.88 86.22
N ALA A 246 74.90 41.80 85.90
CA ALA A 246 76.31 41.61 86.30
C ALA A 246 77.25 42.66 85.68
N ALA A 247 77.06 42.99 84.39
CA ALA A 247 77.87 43.98 83.68
C ALA A 247 77.66 45.41 84.19
N ARG A 248 76.45 45.77 84.65
CA ARG A 248 76.19 47.06 85.32
C ARG A 248 76.84 47.14 86.70
N ALA A 249 76.73 46.08 87.50
CA ALA A 249 77.32 46.02 88.83
C ALA A 249 78.87 46.06 88.80
N GLU A 250 79.51 45.52 87.76
CA GLU A 250 80.97 45.58 87.59
C GLU A 250 81.45 46.97 87.14
N ARG A 251 80.70 47.65 86.27
CA ARG A 251 81.03 49.02 85.83
C ARG A 251 80.91 50.04 86.96
N GLU A 252 79.93 49.89 87.85
CA GLU A 252 79.77 50.77 89.02
C GLU A 252 80.89 50.57 90.06
N ARG A 253 81.31 49.31 90.32
CA ARG A 253 82.44 49.06 91.23
C ARG A 253 83.77 49.61 90.72
N LYS A 254 84.01 49.53 89.41
CA LYS A 254 85.24 50.03 88.80
C LYS A 254 85.32 51.57 88.83
N ALA A 255 84.19 52.26 88.59
CA ALA A 255 84.12 53.72 88.67
C ALA A 255 84.27 54.27 90.11
N GLU A 256 83.86 53.51 91.12
CA GLU A 256 84.05 53.88 92.54
C GLU A 256 85.49 53.66 93.01
N ALA A 257 86.12 52.54 92.60
CA ALA A 257 87.51 52.24 92.94
C ALA A 257 88.49 53.26 92.36
N ASP A 258 88.30 53.67 91.10
CA ASP A 258 89.19 54.64 90.43
C ASP A 258 89.11 56.05 91.04
N ARG A 259 87.97 56.44 91.66
CA ARG A 259 87.82 57.73 92.36
C ARG A 259 88.58 57.78 93.69
N ILE A 260 88.57 56.69 94.44
CA ILE A 260 89.20 56.61 95.78
C ILE A 260 90.73 56.60 95.69
N GLU A 261 91.29 56.00 94.63
CA GLU A 261 92.74 55.93 94.44
C GLU A 261 93.36 57.28 94.00
N ALA A 262 92.65 58.02 93.14
CA ALA A 262 93.08 59.34 92.69
C ALA A 262 93.09 60.41 93.81
N GLU A 263 92.17 60.31 94.79
CA GLU A 263 92.10 61.26 95.91
C GLU A 263 93.20 61.02 96.96
N ASN A 264 93.56 59.76 97.22
CA ASN A 264 94.60 59.41 98.20
C ASN A 264 96.01 59.79 97.72
N ALA A 265 96.29 59.69 96.41
CA ALA A 265 97.59 60.07 95.85
C ALA A 265 97.91 61.56 96.02
N ARG A 266 96.91 62.45 95.88
CA ARG A 266 97.10 63.90 96.04
C ARG A 266 97.41 64.32 97.49
N ARG A 267 96.84 63.62 98.48
CA ARG A 267 97.06 63.92 99.92
C ARG A 267 98.41 63.42 100.44
N ALA A 268 99.08 62.51 99.74
CA ALA A 268 100.40 62.02 100.12
C ALA A 268 101.52 62.98 99.70
N ALA A 269 101.43 63.55 98.50
CA ALA A 269 102.46 64.47 97.97
C ALA A 269 102.54 65.79 98.76
N ASP A 270 101.41 66.33 99.20
CA ASP A 270 101.34 67.61 99.93
C ASP A 270 101.98 67.55 101.34
N ARG A 271 101.98 66.38 101.97
CA ARG A 271 102.56 66.18 103.32
C ARG A 271 104.09 66.14 103.31
N GLU A 272 104.68 65.51 102.30
CA GLU A 272 106.15 65.43 102.18
C GLU A 272 106.76 66.79 101.84
N HIS A 273 106.10 67.59 100.99
CA HIS A 273 106.59 68.93 100.62
C HIS A 273 106.65 69.87 101.85
N ARG A 274 105.59 69.87 102.67
CA ARG A 274 105.51 70.67 103.90
C ARG A 274 106.56 70.29 104.94
N LYS A 275 106.85 69.00 105.06
CA LYS A 275 107.84 68.47 106.02
C LYS A 275 109.27 68.90 105.65
N ALA A 276 109.60 68.89 104.37
CA ALA A 276 110.93 69.29 103.90
C ALA A 276 111.24 70.77 104.19
N ILE A 277 110.28 71.66 103.92
CA ILE A 277 110.46 73.10 104.11
C ILE A 277 110.57 73.47 105.60
N ASN A 278 109.76 72.86 106.47
CA ASN A 278 109.84 73.08 107.91
C ASN A 278 111.18 72.64 108.51
N ASN A 279 111.74 71.52 108.04
CA ASN A 279 113.03 71.04 108.52
C ASN A 279 114.19 71.94 108.05
N ALA A 280 114.10 72.50 106.84
CA ALA A 280 115.10 73.45 106.36
C ALA A 280 115.09 74.76 107.18
N ALA A 281 113.91 75.28 107.51
CA ALA A 281 113.77 76.43 108.41
C ALA A 281 114.31 76.13 109.82
N LEU A 282 114.13 74.89 110.31
CA LEU A 282 114.64 74.48 111.63
C LEU A 282 116.16 74.49 111.66
N ALA A 283 116.80 73.94 110.63
CA ALA A 283 118.26 73.93 110.52
C ALA A 283 118.85 75.35 110.53
N ALA A 284 118.25 76.28 109.78
CA ALA A 284 118.71 77.67 109.71
C ALA A 284 118.59 78.42 111.05
N LEU A 285 117.55 78.15 111.84
CA LEU A 285 117.38 78.76 113.17
C LEU A 285 118.41 78.23 114.19
N VAL A 286 118.74 76.94 114.11
CA VAL A 286 119.76 76.33 114.98
C VAL A 286 121.16 76.86 114.66
N GLU A 287 121.50 77.01 113.38
CA GLU A 287 122.78 77.59 112.94
C GLU A 287 122.95 79.06 113.41
N GLY A 288 121.84 79.80 113.55
CA GLY A 288 121.81 81.14 114.13
C GLY A 288 122.02 81.21 115.65
N GLY A 289 122.25 80.07 116.33
CA GLY A 289 122.54 80.00 117.77
C GLY A 289 121.30 79.85 118.67
N ILE A 290 120.13 79.54 118.09
CA ILE A 290 118.89 79.28 118.84
C ILE A 290 118.81 77.80 119.21
N ASP A 291 118.46 77.48 120.46
CA ASP A 291 118.25 76.10 120.91
C ASP A 291 117.15 75.39 120.09
N GLU A 292 117.38 74.13 119.73
CA GLU A 292 116.54 73.36 118.80
C GLU A 292 115.08 73.22 119.28
N ASN A 293 114.85 73.10 120.59
CA ASN A 293 113.49 72.98 121.12
C ASN A 293 112.73 74.29 120.99
N VAL A 294 113.43 75.42 121.18
CA VAL A 294 112.87 76.76 120.98
C VAL A 294 112.63 77.01 119.49
N ALA A 295 113.53 76.58 118.61
CA ALA A 295 113.37 76.71 117.16
C ALA A 295 112.16 75.91 116.61
N LYS A 296 111.92 74.68 117.08
CA LYS A 296 110.71 73.89 116.74
C LYS A 296 109.43 74.58 117.20
N ALA A 297 109.43 75.16 118.40
CA ALA A 297 108.29 75.90 118.92
C ALA A 297 107.99 77.14 118.06
N VAL A 298 109.03 77.89 117.65
CA VAL A 298 108.90 79.05 116.76
C VAL A 298 108.34 78.64 115.38
N ILE A 299 108.88 77.58 114.75
CA ILE A 299 108.36 77.10 113.45
C ILE A 299 106.92 76.63 113.56
N THR A 300 106.55 75.96 114.65
CA THR A 300 105.18 75.51 114.89
C THR A 300 104.23 76.70 115.03
N LEU A 301 104.63 77.75 115.77
CA LEU A 301 103.84 78.97 115.95
C LEU A 301 103.68 79.77 114.65
N ILE A 302 104.68 79.75 113.76
CA ILE A 302 104.61 80.39 112.44
C ILE A 302 103.72 79.56 111.49
N ALA A 303 103.87 78.24 111.46
CA ALA A 303 103.07 77.34 110.63
C ALA A 303 101.57 77.35 111.04
N SER A 304 101.27 77.53 112.33
CA SER A 304 99.91 77.68 112.83
C SER A 304 99.34 79.10 112.70
N GLY A 305 100.10 80.05 112.14
CA GLY A 305 99.68 81.44 111.92
C GLY A 305 99.53 82.27 113.20
N SER A 306 100.14 81.83 114.31
CA SER A 306 100.01 82.47 115.62
C SER A 306 100.98 83.64 115.83
N ILE A 307 101.99 83.81 114.96
CA ILE A 307 102.87 84.98 114.91
C ILE A 307 102.37 85.92 113.79
N PRO A 308 101.86 87.12 114.12
CA PRO A 308 101.36 88.06 113.11
C PRO A 308 102.47 88.52 112.15
N ALA A 309 102.12 88.68 110.87
CA ALA A 309 102.98 89.19 109.80
C ALA A 309 104.22 88.34 109.41
N VAL A 310 104.28 87.06 109.81
CA VAL A 310 105.31 86.09 109.38
C VAL A 310 104.64 84.78 108.96
N SER A 311 105.04 84.17 107.83
CA SER A 311 104.50 82.88 107.35
C SER A 311 105.60 82.00 106.73
N ILE A 312 105.38 80.68 106.72
CA ILE A 312 106.21 79.71 105.99
C ILE A 312 105.49 79.41 104.67
N ASN A 313 106.19 79.63 103.55
CA ASN A 313 105.65 79.28 102.23
C ASN A 313 105.94 77.80 101.95
N TYR A 314 104.90 77.01 101.70
CA TYR A 314 104.98 75.58 101.44
C TYR A 314 104.86 75.23 99.97
#